data_AF-A0A8T3Q2Y5-F1
#
_entry.id   AF-A0A8T3Q2Y5-F1
#
_cell.length_a   1.000
_cell.length_b   1.000
_cell.length_c   1.000
_cell.angle_alpha   90.00
_cell.angle_beta   90.00
_cell.angle_gamma   90.00
#
_symmetry.space_group_name_H-M   'P 1'
#
loop_
_entity.id
_entity.type
_entity.pdbx_description
1 polymer ?
#
loop_
_entity_poly.entity_id
_entity_poly.type
_entity_poly.pdbx_seq_one_letter_code
_entity_poly.pdbx_strand_id
1 'polypeptide(L)'
;MDWGNLLKLVHVALGFALVTGLVGRWSLMRSAGKAEDPGTAFALSQAASPFERLVLLAGPSIIVAGLVTAGVKGYPFLGLTTGWMLLSLLLVLVFPFVLAPLVYIPRSRTFEIAMADARQRGVMTAELRAAFADTALKFARLYEALATSVVVALM
;
A
#
# COMPACT_ATOMS: atom_id res chain seq x y z
N MET A 1 26.33 -14.66 -11.56
CA MET A 1 25.44 -13.49 -11.76
C MET A 1 26.18 -12.28 -11.22
N ASP A 2 26.34 -11.20 -11.99
CA ASP A 2 26.99 -10.00 -11.43
C ASP A 2 26.11 -9.35 -10.35
N TRP A 3 26.75 -8.60 -9.46
CA TRP A 3 26.11 -7.98 -8.30
C TRP A 3 25.00 -6.98 -8.68
N GLY A 4 25.17 -6.21 -9.75
CA GLY A 4 24.17 -5.26 -10.24
C GLY A 4 22.93 -5.95 -10.81
N ASN A 5 23.08 -7.14 -11.41
CA ASN A 5 21.96 -7.94 -11.89
C ASN A 5 21.18 -8.61 -10.74
N LEU A 6 21.87 -9.05 -9.67
CA LEU A 6 21.21 -9.51 -8.44
C LEU A 6 20.38 -8.40 -7.79
N LEU A 7 20.95 -7.20 -7.66
CA LEU A 7 20.24 -6.05 -7.09
C LEU A 7 19.01 -5.65 -7.90
N LYS A 8 19.13 -5.66 -9.24
CA LYS A 8 17.98 -5.43 -10.13
C LYS A 8 16.90 -6.49 -9.93
N LEU A 9 17.28 -7.77 -9.82
CA LEU A 9 16.33 -8.85 -9.55
C LEU A 9 15.59 -8.65 -8.22
N VAL A 10 16.33 -8.29 -7.16
CA VAL A 10 15.74 -7.98 -5.84
C VAL A 10 14.78 -6.80 -5.92
N HIS A 11 15.17 -5.72 -6.60
CA HIS A 11 14.32 -4.55 -6.79
C HIS A 11 13.01 -4.90 -7.53
N VAL A 12 13.10 -5.69 -8.61
CA VAL A 12 11.93 -6.17 -9.35
C VAL A 12 11.04 -7.08 -8.49
N ALA A 13 11.65 -8.01 -7.74
CA ALA A 13 10.92 -8.90 -6.83
C ALA A 13 10.17 -8.11 -5.74
N LEU A 14 10.77 -7.05 -5.20
CA LEU A 14 10.12 -6.13 -4.27
C LEU A 14 8.96 -5.37 -4.91
N GLY A 15 9.06 -5.01 -6.19
CA GLY A 15 7.95 -4.45 -6.97
C GLY A 15 6.78 -5.43 -7.07
N PHE A 16 7.04 -6.68 -7.45
CA PHE A 16 5.99 -7.71 -7.49
C PHE A 16 5.37 -7.98 -6.13
N ALA A 17 6.19 -8.02 -5.08
CA ALA A 17 5.70 -8.10 -3.71
C ALA A 17 4.75 -6.93 -3.45
N LEU A 18 5.21 -5.68 -3.55
CA LEU A 18 4.38 -4.49 -3.30
C LEU A 18 3.03 -4.55 -4.03
N VAL A 19 3.03 -4.84 -5.33
CA VAL A 19 1.79 -4.97 -6.12
C VAL A 19 0.88 -6.08 -5.59
N THR A 20 1.44 -7.24 -5.28
CA THR A 20 0.69 -8.37 -4.70
C THR A 20 0.06 -7.99 -3.35
N GLY A 21 0.82 -7.30 -2.51
CA GLY A 21 0.35 -6.77 -1.22
C GLY A 21 -0.81 -5.80 -1.38
N LEU A 22 -0.70 -4.85 -2.32
CA LEU A 22 -1.76 -3.88 -2.58
C LEU A 22 -3.04 -4.55 -3.08
N VAL A 23 -2.92 -5.40 -4.11
CA VAL A 23 -4.06 -6.09 -4.73
C VAL A 23 -4.74 -7.02 -3.74
N GLY A 24 -3.98 -7.83 -2.99
CA GLY A 24 -4.51 -8.76 -2.01
C GLY A 24 -5.24 -8.04 -0.87
N ARG A 25 -4.60 -7.00 -0.31
CA ARG A 25 -5.22 -6.16 0.74
C ARG A 25 -6.53 -5.53 0.26
N TRP A 26 -6.54 -4.91 -0.92
CA TRP A 26 -7.75 -4.25 -1.42
C TRP A 26 -8.87 -5.22 -1.73
N SER A 27 -8.55 -6.38 -2.29
CA SER A 27 -9.55 -7.40 -2.63
C SER A 27 -10.25 -7.90 -1.38
N LEU A 28 -9.47 -8.24 -0.35
CA LEU A 28 -10.01 -8.72 0.93
C LEU A 28 -10.79 -7.64 1.68
N MET A 29 -10.27 -6.41 1.73
CA MET A 29 -10.99 -5.29 2.36
C MET A 29 -12.27 -4.91 1.62
N ARG A 30 -12.30 -5.05 0.30
CA ARG A 30 -13.52 -4.85 -0.50
C ARG A 30 -14.55 -5.93 -0.22
N SER A 31 -14.12 -7.19 -0.08
CA SER A 31 -15.01 -8.29 0.31
C SER A 31 -15.52 -8.12 1.74
N ALA A 32 -14.66 -7.68 2.67
CA ALA A 32 -15.04 -7.37 4.05
C ALA A 32 -16.14 -6.30 4.13
N GLY A 33 -16.02 -5.24 3.32
CA GLY A 33 -17.03 -4.17 3.26
C GLY A 33 -18.36 -4.57 2.61
N LYS A 34 -18.43 -5.74 1.96
CA LYS A 34 -19.65 -6.32 1.41
C LYS A 34 -20.30 -7.38 2.31
N ALA A 35 -19.62 -7.79 3.38
CA ALA A 35 -20.14 -8.80 4.28
C ALA A 35 -21.37 -8.27 5.04
N GLU A 36 -22.35 -9.14 5.25
CA GLU A 36 -23.60 -8.79 5.93
C GLU A 36 -23.47 -8.88 7.46
N ASP A 37 -22.54 -9.71 7.95
CA ASP A 37 -22.26 -9.91 9.37
C ASP A 37 -20.84 -9.45 9.76
N PRO A 38 -20.68 -8.90 10.98
CA PRO A 38 -19.41 -8.34 11.43
C PRO A 38 -18.32 -9.40 11.67
N GLY A 39 -18.70 -10.68 11.86
CA GLY A 39 -17.75 -11.78 12.01
C GLY A 39 -17.00 -12.07 10.71
N THR A 40 -17.73 -12.20 9.61
CA THR A 40 -17.15 -12.39 8.27
C THR A 40 -16.31 -11.17 7.85
N ALA A 41 -16.80 -9.95 8.10
CA ALA A 41 -16.03 -8.75 7.80
C ALA A 41 -14.69 -8.72 8.55
N PHE A 42 -14.69 -9.08 9.85
CA PHE A 42 -13.48 -9.17 10.65
C PHE A 42 -12.53 -10.27 10.15
N ALA A 43 -13.06 -11.46 9.84
CA ALA A 43 -12.24 -12.55 9.32
C ALA A 43 -11.53 -12.16 8.02
N LEU A 44 -12.25 -11.51 7.11
CA LEU A 44 -11.70 -11.00 5.86
C LEU A 44 -10.70 -9.85 6.07
N SER A 45 -10.94 -8.94 7.01
CA SER A 45 -9.97 -7.88 7.33
C SER A 45 -8.69 -8.46 7.94
N GLN A 46 -8.80 -9.47 8.81
CA GLN A 46 -7.65 -10.17 9.37
C GLN A 46 -6.86 -10.93 8.30
N ALA A 47 -7.56 -11.56 7.35
CA ALA A 47 -6.93 -12.22 6.22
C ALA A 47 -6.12 -11.25 5.33
N ALA A 48 -6.39 -9.94 5.38
CA ALA A 48 -5.63 -8.92 4.68
C ALA A 48 -4.26 -8.61 5.34
N SER A 49 -4.05 -8.98 6.60
CA SER A 49 -2.85 -8.63 7.37
C SER A 49 -1.52 -9.09 6.75
N PRO A 50 -1.39 -10.32 6.19
CA PRO A 50 -0.16 -10.73 5.51
C PRO A 50 0.18 -9.84 4.31
N PHE A 51 -0.84 -9.41 3.56
CA PHE A 51 -0.67 -8.51 2.42
C PHE A 51 -0.27 -7.10 2.86
N GLU A 52 -0.84 -6.61 3.97
CA GLU A 52 -0.44 -5.33 4.56
C GLU A 52 1.02 -5.36 5.04
N ARG A 53 1.44 -6.41 5.76
CA ARG A 53 2.85 -6.58 6.14
C ARG A 53 3.77 -6.57 4.93
N LEU A 54 3.33 -7.20 3.85
CA LEU A 54 4.08 -7.27 2.63
C LEU A 54 4.21 -5.89 1.95
N VAL A 55 3.16 -5.04 1.97
CA VAL A 55 3.25 -3.63 1.54
C VAL A 55 4.21 -2.84 2.43
N LEU A 56 4.11 -2.99 3.75
CA LEU A 56 4.93 -2.27 4.72
C LEU A 56 6.42 -2.62 4.60
N LEU A 57 6.74 -3.87 4.30
CA LEU A 57 8.12 -4.31 4.09
C LEU A 57 8.63 -3.96 2.70
N ALA A 58 7.86 -4.25 1.65
CA ALA A 58 8.29 -4.03 0.27
C ALA A 58 8.37 -2.55 -0.11
N GLY A 59 7.47 -1.70 0.42
CA GLY A 59 7.35 -0.29 0.07
C GLY A 59 8.62 0.54 0.35
N PRO A 60 9.18 0.54 1.56
CA PRO A 60 10.46 1.21 1.82
C PRO A 60 11.64 0.47 1.15
N SER A 61 11.60 -0.86 1.14
CA SER A 61 12.69 -1.68 0.61
C SER A 61 12.91 -1.48 -0.88
N ILE A 62 11.84 -1.29 -1.67
CA ILE A 62 11.95 -1.07 -3.12
C ILE A 62 12.70 0.24 -3.42
N ILE A 63 12.46 1.29 -2.62
CA ILE A 63 13.13 2.59 -2.77
C ILE A 63 14.62 2.42 -2.49
N VAL A 64 14.97 1.77 -1.38
CA VAL A 64 16.38 1.52 -1.01
C VAL A 64 17.06 0.67 -2.08
N ALA A 65 16.45 -0.43 -2.51
CA ALA A 65 17.00 -1.29 -3.56
C ALA A 65 17.18 -0.54 -4.89
N GLY A 66 16.24 0.34 -5.24
CA GLY A 66 16.30 1.16 -6.46
C GLY A 66 17.45 2.15 -6.43
N LEU A 67 17.62 2.87 -5.31
CA LEU A 67 18.72 3.81 -5.12
C LEU A 67 20.09 3.10 -5.12
N VAL A 68 20.22 1.96 -4.44
CA VAL A 68 21.45 1.16 -4.45
C VAL A 68 21.77 0.68 -5.87
N THR A 69 20.75 0.20 -6.61
CA THR A 69 20.92 -0.24 -8.00
C THR A 69 21.37 0.92 -8.90
N ALA A 70 20.75 2.10 -8.74
CA ALA A 70 21.12 3.30 -9.48
C ALA A 70 22.57 3.68 -9.22
N GLY A 71 23.01 3.66 -7.95
CA GLY A 71 24.38 3.97 -7.57
C GLY A 71 25.41 3.00 -8.15
N VAL A 72 25.15 1.70 -8.07
CA VAL A 72 26.04 0.66 -8.64
C VAL A 72 26.15 0.77 -10.16
N LYS A 73 25.07 1.17 -10.84
CA LYS A 73 25.06 1.34 -12.31
C LYS A 73 25.49 2.72 -12.78
N GLY A 74 25.84 3.63 -11.87
CA GLY A 74 26.23 5.00 -12.20
C GLY A 74 25.09 5.86 -12.73
N TYR A 75 23.83 5.51 -12.45
CA TYR A 75 22.68 6.33 -12.83
C TYR A 75 22.55 7.54 -11.91
N PRO A 76 22.10 8.69 -12.43
CA PRO A 76 21.90 9.89 -11.62
C PRO A 76 20.77 9.67 -10.61
N PHE A 77 21.08 9.62 -9.31
CA PHE A 77 20.14 9.25 -8.23
C PHE A 77 18.84 10.06 -8.20
N LEU A 78 18.93 11.37 -8.45
CA LEU A 78 17.76 12.26 -8.50
C LEU A 78 17.13 12.33 -9.90
N GLY A 79 17.79 11.75 -10.91
CA GLY A 79 17.43 11.83 -12.31
C GLY A 79 17.12 13.24 -12.78
N LEU A 80 17.84 14.26 -12.29
CA LEU A 80 17.63 15.66 -12.72
C LEU A 80 17.85 15.85 -14.23
N THR A 81 18.56 14.92 -14.87
CA THR A 81 18.79 14.88 -16.32
C THR A 81 17.63 14.30 -17.11
N THR A 82 16.68 13.64 -16.46
CA THR A 82 15.62 12.88 -17.10
C THR A 82 14.22 13.21 -16.57
N GLY A 83 14.06 13.53 -15.29
CA GLY A 83 12.80 13.97 -14.67
C GLY A 83 11.89 12.81 -14.22
N TRP A 84 11.88 11.68 -14.91
CA TRP A 84 11.05 10.53 -14.53
C TRP A 84 11.46 9.88 -13.21
N MET A 85 12.76 9.84 -12.88
CA MET A 85 13.22 9.33 -11.58
C MET A 85 12.72 10.22 -10.43
N LEU A 86 12.81 11.55 -10.60
CA LEU A 86 12.33 12.52 -9.61
C LEU A 86 10.82 12.38 -9.42
N LEU A 87 10.06 12.26 -10.52
CA LEU A 87 8.62 12.02 -10.47
C LEU A 87 8.29 10.73 -9.70
N SER A 88 8.96 9.63 -9.99
CA SER A 88 8.75 8.35 -9.29
C SER A 88 9.07 8.45 -7.80
N LEU A 89 10.17 9.11 -7.43
CA LEU A 89 10.52 9.39 -6.02
C LEU A 89 9.43 10.20 -5.33
N LEU A 90 8.96 11.29 -5.94
CA LEU A 90 7.88 12.12 -5.38
C LEU A 90 6.61 11.29 -5.19
N LEU A 91 6.20 10.53 -6.21
CA LEU A 91 4.98 9.71 -6.16
C LEU A 91 5.00 8.69 -5.01
N VAL A 92 6.13 7.99 -4.83
CA VAL A 92 6.28 6.98 -3.78
C VAL A 92 6.38 7.60 -2.39
N LEU A 93 7.09 8.74 -2.24
CA LEU A 93 7.29 9.38 -0.93
C LEU A 93 6.03 10.05 -0.38
N VAL A 94 5.05 10.39 -1.22
CA VAL A 94 3.74 10.89 -0.75
C VAL A 94 3.05 9.87 0.18
N PHE A 95 3.23 8.57 -0.03
CA PHE A 95 2.61 7.56 0.83
C PHE A 95 3.06 7.66 2.30
N PRO A 96 4.35 7.47 2.65
CA PRO A 96 4.79 7.48 4.05
C PRO A 96 4.70 8.88 4.69
N PHE A 97 4.89 9.96 3.94
CA PHE A 97 4.98 11.31 4.50
C PHE A 97 3.64 12.06 4.54
N VAL A 98 2.68 11.71 3.69
CA VAL A 98 1.41 12.44 3.58
C VAL A 98 0.25 11.51 3.87
N LEU A 99 0.07 10.44 3.09
CA LEU A 99 -1.12 9.59 3.21
C LEU A 99 -1.14 8.76 4.49
N ALA A 100 0.00 8.22 4.90
CA ALA A 100 0.10 7.40 6.10
C ALA A 100 -0.30 8.19 7.38
N PRO A 101 0.31 9.34 7.71
CA PRO A 101 -0.04 10.09 8.91
C PRO A 101 -1.40 10.78 8.84
N LEU A 102 -1.79 11.31 7.67
CA LEU A 102 -3.01 12.13 7.57
C LEU A 102 -4.27 11.31 7.31
N VAL A 103 -4.15 10.14 6.67
CA VAL A 103 -5.31 9.34 6.24
C VAL A 103 -5.28 7.95 6.85
N TYR A 104 -4.24 7.15 6.62
CA TYR A 104 -4.28 5.74 7.02
C TYR A 104 -4.28 5.54 8.53
N ILE A 105 -3.39 6.20 9.28
CA ILE A 105 -3.27 6.01 10.74
C ILE A 105 -4.53 6.47 11.50
N PRO A 106 -5.11 7.65 11.25
CA PRO A 106 -6.32 8.06 11.95
C PRO A 106 -7.51 7.15 11.62
N ARG A 107 -7.65 6.76 10.34
CA ARG A 107 -8.81 6.02 9.87
C ARG A 107 -8.75 4.54 10.23
N SER A 108 -7.56 3.94 10.34
CA SER A 108 -7.41 2.57 10.84
C SER A 108 -7.90 2.44 12.27
N ARG A 109 -7.58 3.42 13.14
CA ARG A 109 -8.07 3.44 14.53
C ARG A 109 -9.60 3.53 14.60
N THR A 110 -10.20 4.42 13.81
CA THR A 110 -11.67 4.54 13.74
C THR A 110 -12.31 3.24 13.27
N PHE A 111 -11.72 2.59 12.27
CA PHE A 111 -12.17 1.30 11.76
C PHE A 111 -12.09 0.19 12.82
N GLU A 112 -10.98 0.09 13.53
CA GLU A 112 -10.78 -0.92 14.60
C GLU A 112 -11.83 -0.77 15.70
N ILE A 113 -12.10 0.46 16.15
CA ILE A 113 -13.13 0.75 17.16
C ILE A 113 -14.52 0.36 16.65
N ALA A 114 -14.88 0.77 15.43
CA ALA A 114 -16.18 0.47 14.84
C ALA A 114 -16.37 -1.04 14.60
N MET A 115 -15.30 -1.75 14.23
CA MET A 115 -15.29 -3.20 14.06
C MET A 115 -15.49 -3.92 15.40
N ALA A 116 -14.81 -3.48 16.46
CA ALA A 116 -14.97 -4.07 17.79
C ALA A 116 -16.41 -3.90 18.32
N ASP A 117 -16.98 -2.70 18.18
CA ASP A 117 -18.36 -2.41 18.59
C ASP A 117 -19.38 -3.25 17.79
N ALA A 118 -19.24 -3.31 16.46
CA ALA A 118 -20.12 -4.11 15.62
C ALA A 118 -20.07 -5.60 15.96
N ARG A 119 -18.87 -6.12 16.26
CA ARG A 119 -18.71 -7.51 16.71
C ARG A 119 -19.35 -7.76 18.08
N GLN A 120 -19.21 -6.82 19.01
CA GLN A 120 -19.84 -6.93 20.33
C GLN A 120 -21.36 -6.95 20.23
N ARG A 121 -21.93 -6.14 19.33
CA ARG A 121 -23.39 -6.08 19.10
C ARG A 121 -23.90 -7.18 18.16
N GLY A 122 -23.00 -7.92 17.50
CA GLY A 122 -23.34 -8.96 16.54
C GLY A 122 -24.04 -8.46 15.26
N VAL A 123 -24.05 -7.15 15.02
CA VAL A 123 -24.74 -6.53 13.89
C VAL A 123 -23.81 -5.58 13.16
N MET A 124 -24.00 -5.45 11.85
CA MET A 124 -23.35 -4.40 11.08
C MET A 124 -23.88 -3.04 11.51
N THR A 125 -23.07 -2.26 12.21
CA THR A 125 -23.41 -0.92 12.69
C THR A 125 -23.32 0.12 11.57
N ALA A 126 -23.96 1.28 11.76
CA ALA A 126 -23.88 2.36 10.78
C ALA A 126 -22.46 2.92 10.69
N GLU A 127 -21.76 2.96 11.82
CA GLU A 127 -20.38 3.41 11.97
C GLU A 127 -19.40 2.51 11.21
N LEU A 128 -19.56 1.19 11.31
CA LEU A 128 -18.72 0.25 10.57
C LEU A 128 -18.96 0.34 9.06
N ARG A 129 -20.23 0.47 8.62
CA ARG A 129 -20.54 0.70 7.20
C ARG A 129 -19.95 2.02 6.70
N ALA A 130 -20.02 3.08 7.50
CA ALA A 130 -19.42 4.37 7.18
C ALA A 130 -17.89 4.28 7.06
N ALA A 131 -17.23 3.54 7.95
CA ALA A 131 -15.78 3.31 7.90
C ALA A 131 -15.35 2.58 6.62
N PHE A 132 -16.12 1.59 6.15
CA PHE A 132 -15.89 0.95 4.85
C PHE A 132 -16.18 1.88 3.66
N ALA A 133 -17.16 2.77 3.80
CA ALA A 133 -17.55 3.71 2.76
C ALA A 133 -16.71 4.99 2.69
N ASP A 134 -15.74 5.18 3.59
CA ASP A 134 -14.94 6.40 3.72
C ASP A 134 -14.29 6.81 2.39
N THR A 135 -14.63 8.02 1.95
CA THR A 135 -14.22 8.57 0.65
C THR A 135 -12.74 8.96 0.64
N ALA A 136 -12.18 9.43 1.75
CA ALA A 136 -10.76 9.77 1.85
C ALA A 136 -9.89 8.52 1.70
N LEU A 137 -10.30 7.39 2.30
CA LEU A 137 -9.62 6.11 2.11
C LEU A 137 -9.75 5.58 0.67
N LYS A 138 -10.89 5.81 0.00
CA LYS A 138 -11.04 5.46 -1.43
C LYS A 138 -10.07 6.26 -2.29
N PHE A 139 -9.95 7.57 -2.07
CA PHE A 139 -9.00 8.41 -2.79
C PHE A 139 -7.55 8.02 -2.50
N ALA A 140 -7.19 7.78 -1.23
CA ALA A 140 -5.84 7.36 -0.86
C ALA A 140 -5.44 6.03 -1.53
N ARG A 141 -6.37 5.06 -1.61
CA ARG A 141 -6.14 3.79 -2.31
C ARG A 141 -6.04 3.97 -3.83
N LEU A 142 -6.85 4.85 -4.41
CA LEU A 142 -6.76 5.18 -5.83
C LEU A 142 -5.42 5.85 -6.16
N TYR A 143 -4.97 6.80 -5.33
CA TYR A 143 -3.67 7.41 -5.47
C TYR A 143 -2.56 6.36 -5.41
N GLU A 144 -2.61 5.47 -4.41
CA GLU A 144 -1.62 4.40 -4.25
C GLU A 144 -1.58 3.49 -5.48
N ALA A 145 -2.74 3.11 -6.04
CA ALA A 145 -2.83 2.36 -7.29
C ALA A 145 -2.17 3.09 -8.46
N LEU A 146 -2.57 4.35 -8.70
CA LEU A 146 -2.08 5.13 -9.83
C LEU A 146 -0.60 5.42 -9.70
N ALA A 147 -0.13 5.82 -8.51
CA ALA A 147 1.27 6.09 -8.22
C ALA A 147 2.11 4.83 -8.43
N THR A 148 1.70 3.67 -7.89
CA THR A 148 2.41 2.40 -8.11
C THR A 148 2.42 2.01 -9.59
N SER A 149 1.29 2.12 -10.30
CA SER A 149 1.24 1.81 -11.73
C SER A 149 2.13 2.70 -12.57
N VAL A 150 2.16 4.01 -12.30
CA VAL A 150 3.03 4.96 -12.98
C VAL A 150 4.49 4.65 -12.69
N VAL A 151 4.86 4.43 -11.43
CA VAL A 151 6.25 4.10 -11.05
C VAL A 151 6.71 2.81 -11.71
N VAL A 152 5.87 1.76 -11.73
CA VAL A 152 6.20 0.49 -12.39
C VAL A 152 6.33 0.67 -13.91
N ALA A 153 5.53 1.52 -14.55
CA ALA A 153 5.62 1.79 -15.98
C ALA A 153 6.85 2.65 -16.37
N LEU A 154 7.36 3.47 -15.45
CA LEU A 154 8.52 4.34 -15.67
C LEU A 154 9.88 3.66 -15.39
N MET A 155 9.88 2.50 -14.75
CA MET A 155 11.07 1.72 -14.36
C MET A 155 11.44 0.66 -15.39
#